data_AF-A0A1A8XN16-F1
#
_entry.id   AF-A0A1A8XN16-F1
#
_cell.length_a   1.000
_cell.length_b   1.000
_cell.length_c   1.000
_cell.angle_alpha   90.00
_cell.angle_beta   90.00
_cell.angle_gamma   90.00
#
_symmetry.space_group_name_H-M   'P 1'
#
loop_
_entity.id
_entity.type
_entity.pdbx_description
1 polymer ?
#
loop_
_entity_poly.entity_id
_entity_poly.type
_entity_poly.pdbx_seq_one_letter_code
_entity_poly.pdbx_strand_id
1 'polypeptide(L)'
;MKHAHASTLSHRLDWLADLVNLSLDRLLARGLARTAVPFAAATLSLCADATRWLAPLYTLVLRLWLAFAIPGALAIASSNGSAGDVVSLLPVTSAATFAAPLTLVCATLVALGYATRPTALLLIVAISAVRMMGLGVEAYPYWFMALALVALWGPGPGPVSLDALVERALRRRFPQLSGQPAFSLDGVPRVVIVGAGFGGLTCAAALTRARVAVTVIDRHNYHLFQPLLYQVATSGLSPGDIATPVRGLFREHFNVRVLFGEVSSVDRVRREVLMDGQRIAYDYLVLATGAAHSYFGRDDWAPHAPGLKRVEDATEVRRRLLTAFEQAEVTDDPAEQASLLTFLIANAWNGTPVPGLAPAAKQGGDYVAQVIRARVEGRPAPASFRYQHLGSLATIGRKAAVADFGFVKLHGGLAWWLWGAVHLGFLVGLRNRTSVVLDWFWAYLTYRSGTRLITGGAGSQKTEQMHATDALQRQGAA
;
A
#
# COMPACT_ATOMS: atom_id res chain seq x y z
N MET A 1 25.35 -10.09 -1.43
CA MET A 1 24.24 -11.03 -1.17
C MET A 1 22.93 -10.38 -1.58
N LYS A 2 22.26 -10.97 -2.57
CA LYS A 2 21.01 -10.52 -3.23
C LYS A 2 19.87 -10.39 -2.22
N HIS A 3 19.30 -9.19 -2.04
CA HIS A 3 18.03 -8.71 -2.61
C HIS A 3 16.82 -9.64 -2.44
N ALA A 4 15.90 -9.24 -1.56
CA ALA A 4 14.57 -9.82 -1.41
C ALA A 4 13.52 -8.72 -1.11
N HIS A 5 12.39 -8.81 -1.83
CA HIS A 5 11.05 -8.30 -1.52
C HIS A 5 10.62 -6.90 -2.00
N ALA A 6 10.52 -6.78 -3.33
CA ALA A 6 9.37 -6.17 -3.97
C ALA A 6 8.47 -7.31 -4.54
N SER A 7 7.54 -7.85 -3.74
CA SER A 7 6.80 -9.09 -4.06
C SER A 7 5.33 -9.19 -3.53
N THR A 8 4.44 -8.20 -3.66
CA THR A 8 3.11 -8.33 -2.98
C THR A 8 1.87 -7.75 -3.70
N LEU A 9 1.98 -7.18 -4.90
CA LEU A 9 0.79 -6.84 -5.72
C LEU A 9 0.95 -7.16 -7.21
N SER A 10 2.18 -7.28 -7.71
CA SER A 10 2.47 -8.26 -8.77
C SER A 10 2.09 -9.67 -8.30
N HIS A 11 2.26 -9.99 -7.00
CA HIS A 11 2.09 -11.34 -6.47
C HIS A 11 0.67 -11.94 -6.45
N ARG A 12 -0.39 -11.16 -6.65
CA ARG A 12 -1.74 -11.74 -6.84
C ARG A 12 -2.01 -12.16 -8.28
N LEU A 13 -1.12 -11.82 -9.21
CA LEU A 13 -1.06 -12.34 -10.58
C LEU A 13 0.34 -12.91 -10.91
N ASP A 14 1.28 -12.97 -9.96
CA ASP A 14 2.56 -13.65 -10.16
C ASP A 14 2.37 -15.16 -10.14
N TRP A 15 1.29 -15.72 -9.60
CA TRP A 15 0.97 -17.13 -9.86
C TRP A 15 0.63 -17.37 -11.34
N LEU A 16 0.15 -16.36 -12.08
CA LEU A 16 0.01 -16.44 -13.54
C LEU A 16 1.34 -16.21 -14.26
N ALA A 17 2.20 -15.31 -13.77
CA ALA A 17 3.58 -15.18 -14.27
C ALA A 17 4.46 -16.40 -13.95
N ASP A 18 4.17 -17.09 -12.85
CA ASP A 18 4.78 -18.33 -12.40
C ASP A 18 4.17 -19.54 -13.08
N LEU A 19 2.89 -19.52 -13.46
CA LEU A 19 2.32 -20.46 -14.45
C LEU A 19 2.99 -20.28 -15.82
N VAL A 20 3.31 -19.03 -16.19
CA VAL A 20 4.10 -18.71 -17.39
C VAL A 20 5.59 -19.11 -17.22
N ASN A 21 6.12 -19.21 -16.00
CA ASN A 21 7.46 -19.77 -15.70
C ASN A 21 7.46 -21.30 -15.45
N LEU A 22 6.32 -21.90 -15.15
CA LEU A 22 6.05 -23.34 -15.08
C LEU A 22 5.76 -23.94 -16.45
N SER A 23 5.73 -23.10 -17.50
CA SER A 23 5.83 -23.53 -18.88
C SER A 23 6.97 -24.55 -19.01
N LEU A 24 6.61 -25.78 -19.39
CA LEU A 24 7.56 -26.85 -19.68
C LEU A 24 8.66 -26.33 -20.61
N ASP A 25 8.32 -25.49 -21.59
CA ASP A 25 9.26 -24.86 -22.52
C ASP A 25 10.31 -23.98 -21.85
N ARG A 26 9.98 -23.23 -20.79
CA ARG A 26 10.97 -22.39 -20.09
C ARG A 26 11.84 -23.19 -19.14
N LEU A 27 11.28 -24.21 -18.48
CA LEU A 27 12.04 -25.16 -17.67
C LEU A 27 13.00 -25.97 -18.53
N LEU A 28 12.52 -26.46 -19.69
CA LEU A 28 13.31 -27.12 -20.71
C LEU A 28 14.33 -26.17 -21.34
N ALA A 29 13.98 -24.94 -21.70
CA ALA A 29 14.93 -23.98 -22.27
C ALA A 29 16.06 -23.60 -21.31
N ARG A 30 15.78 -23.44 -20.00
CA ARG A 30 16.83 -23.18 -19.00
C ARG A 30 17.71 -24.39 -18.72
N GLY A 31 17.14 -25.60 -18.73
CA GLY A 31 17.87 -26.86 -18.57
C GLY A 31 18.70 -27.22 -19.80
N LEU A 32 18.07 -27.28 -20.98
CA LEU A 32 18.67 -27.64 -22.27
C LEU A 32 19.70 -26.62 -22.77
N ALA A 33 19.54 -25.32 -22.49
CA ALA A 33 20.58 -24.34 -22.84
C ALA A 33 21.88 -24.52 -22.05
N ARG A 34 21.87 -25.33 -20.98
CA ARG A 34 23.03 -25.63 -20.12
C ARG A 34 23.49 -27.09 -20.17
N THR A 35 22.87 -27.94 -20.99
CA THR A 35 23.26 -29.35 -21.14
C THR A 35 24.30 -29.51 -22.25
N ALA A 36 25.11 -30.58 -22.16
CA ALA A 36 26.09 -30.95 -23.18
C ALA A 36 25.46 -31.63 -24.42
N VAL A 37 24.15 -31.50 -24.63
CA VAL A 37 23.45 -32.13 -25.75
C VAL A 37 23.78 -31.33 -27.02
N PRO A 38 24.36 -31.96 -28.06
CA PRO A 38 24.69 -31.26 -29.29
C PRO A 38 23.44 -30.65 -29.93
N PHE A 39 23.60 -29.45 -30.51
CA PHE A 39 22.55 -28.65 -31.17
C PHE A 39 21.44 -28.06 -30.29
N ALA A 40 21.33 -28.40 -29.00
CA ALA A 40 20.24 -27.89 -28.14
C ALA A 40 20.19 -26.35 -28.06
N ALA A 41 21.34 -25.69 -27.90
CA ALA A 41 21.43 -24.23 -27.90
C ALA A 41 21.05 -23.61 -29.26
N ALA A 42 21.45 -24.25 -30.36
CA ALA A 42 21.16 -23.79 -31.72
C ALA A 42 19.66 -23.93 -32.07
N THR A 43 19.03 -25.02 -31.65
CA THR A 43 17.58 -25.22 -31.80
C THR A 43 16.79 -24.22 -30.97
N LEU A 44 17.21 -23.96 -29.72
CA LEU A 44 16.57 -22.95 -28.87
C LEU A 44 16.72 -21.53 -29.45
N SER A 45 17.88 -21.17 -29.99
CA SER A 45 18.06 -19.89 -30.67
C SER A 45 17.21 -19.81 -31.94
N LEU A 46 17.14 -20.88 -32.74
CA LEU A 46 16.31 -20.93 -33.94
C LEU A 46 14.82 -20.79 -33.62
N CYS A 47 14.32 -21.49 -32.59
CA CYS A 47 12.94 -21.34 -32.13
C CYS A 47 12.67 -19.93 -31.59
N ALA A 48 13.60 -19.35 -30.84
CA ALA A 48 13.47 -17.99 -30.32
C ALA A 48 13.45 -16.94 -31.45
N ASP A 49 14.29 -17.12 -32.47
CA ASP A 49 14.34 -16.26 -33.65
C ASP A 49 13.10 -16.44 -34.52
N ALA A 50 12.70 -17.68 -34.81
CA ALA A 50 11.45 -17.98 -35.51
C ALA A 50 10.24 -17.37 -34.79
N THR A 51 10.16 -17.48 -33.47
CA THR A 51 9.10 -16.84 -32.68
C THR A 51 9.16 -15.32 -32.80
N ARG A 52 10.35 -14.72 -32.75
CA ARG A 52 10.55 -13.26 -32.90
C ARG A 52 10.08 -12.73 -34.25
N TRP A 53 10.26 -13.50 -35.33
CA TRP A 53 9.88 -13.14 -36.69
C TRP A 53 8.41 -13.49 -37.02
N LEU A 54 7.93 -14.66 -36.62
CA LEU A 54 6.61 -15.18 -36.99
C LEU A 54 5.49 -14.68 -36.08
N ALA A 55 5.73 -14.49 -34.77
CA ALA A 55 4.71 -14.00 -33.85
C ALA A 55 4.08 -12.65 -34.26
N PRO A 56 4.85 -11.62 -34.69
CA PRO A 56 4.25 -10.37 -35.14
C PRO A 56 3.42 -10.51 -36.42
N LEU A 57 3.81 -11.41 -37.33
CA LEU A 57 3.04 -11.71 -38.55
C LEU A 57 1.75 -12.46 -38.22
N TYR A 58 1.85 -13.53 -37.43
CA TYR A 58 0.70 -14.31 -36.96
C TYR A 58 -0.34 -13.44 -36.25
N THR A 59 0.11 -12.54 -35.37
CA THR A 59 -0.79 -11.64 -34.64
C THR A 59 -1.36 -10.52 -35.49
N LEU A 60 -0.66 -10.06 -36.53
CA LEU A 60 -1.23 -9.16 -37.53
C LEU A 60 -2.33 -9.87 -38.33
N VAL A 61 -2.06 -11.07 -38.84
CA VAL A 61 -3.03 -11.88 -39.57
C VAL A 61 -4.25 -12.18 -38.71
N LEU A 62 -4.05 -12.57 -37.44
CA LEU A 62 -5.14 -12.82 -36.50
C LEU A 62 -6.01 -11.56 -36.27
N ARG A 63 -5.39 -10.39 -36.09
CA ARG A 63 -6.13 -9.13 -35.90
C ARG A 63 -6.89 -8.70 -37.14
N LEU A 64 -6.28 -8.82 -38.33
CA LEU A 64 -6.95 -8.51 -39.59
C LEU A 64 -8.09 -9.48 -39.88
N TRP A 65 -7.90 -10.77 -39.57
CA TRP A 65 -8.95 -11.78 -39.67
C TRP A 65 -10.11 -11.46 -38.71
N LEU A 66 -9.84 -11.19 -37.43
CA LEU A 66 -10.86 -10.78 -36.47
C LEU A 66 -11.59 -9.50 -36.91
N ALA A 67 -10.85 -8.49 -37.39
CA ALA A 67 -11.41 -7.21 -37.82
C ALA A 67 -12.21 -7.29 -39.12
N PHE A 68 -11.92 -8.24 -40.00
CA PHE A 68 -12.72 -8.52 -41.19
C PHE A 68 -13.96 -9.35 -40.82
N ALA A 69 -13.78 -10.33 -39.94
CA ALA A 69 -14.80 -11.28 -39.57
C ALA A 69 -15.92 -10.67 -38.72
N ILE A 70 -15.60 -9.73 -37.83
CA ILE A 70 -16.57 -9.08 -36.94
C ILE A 70 -17.60 -8.23 -37.74
N PRO A 71 -17.23 -7.33 -38.67
CA PRO A 71 -18.17 -6.57 -39.49
C PRO A 71 -18.77 -7.38 -40.64
N GLY A 72 -18.04 -8.33 -41.22
CA GLY A 72 -18.56 -9.21 -42.28
C GLY A 72 -19.77 -10.02 -41.82
N ALA A 73 -19.76 -10.48 -40.57
CA ALA A 73 -20.89 -11.12 -39.92
C ALA A 73 -22.12 -10.19 -39.77
N LEU A 74 -21.91 -8.91 -39.43
CA LEU A 74 -22.99 -7.91 -39.36
C LEU A 74 -23.62 -7.64 -40.74
N ALA A 75 -22.79 -7.49 -41.78
CA ALA A 75 -23.26 -7.24 -43.14
C ALA A 75 -24.09 -8.43 -43.66
N ILE A 76 -23.61 -9.67 -43.46
CA ILE A 76 -24.32 -10.87 -43.89
C ILE A 76 -25.62 -11.05 -43.10
N ALA A 77 -25.65 -10.77 -41.79
CA ALA A 77 -26.88 -10.85 -41.00
C ALA A 77 -27.93 -9.78 -41.40
N SER A 78 -27.50 -8.63 -41.93
CA SER A 78 -28.40 -7.57 -42.41
C SER A 78 -28.97 -7.81 -43.82
N SER A 79 -28.33 -8.69 -44.60
CA SER A 79 -28.83 -9.16 -45.89
C SER A 79 -29.52 -10.51 -45.71
N ASN A 80 -30.79 -10.68 -46.11
CA ASN A 80 -31.53 -11.95 -46.03
C ASN A 80 -30.96 -13.09 -46.95
N GLY A 81 -29.65 -13.14 -47.21
CA GLY A 81 -28.99 -14.08 -48.10
C GLY A 81 -28.48 -15.33 -47.38
N SER A 82 -28.70 -16.50 -47.97
CA SER A 82 -28.09 -17.77 -47.54
C SER A 82 -26.60 -17.81 -47.93
N ALA A 83 -25.73 -17.31 -47.07
CA ALA A 83 -24.28 -17.38 -47.27
C ALA A 83 -23.72 -18.77 -46.93
N GLY A 84 -24.11 -19.81 -47.67
CA GLY A 84 -23.78 -21.22 -47.35
C GLY A 84 -22.29 -21.55 -47.22
N ASP A 85 -21.40 -20.89 -47.96
CA ASP A 85 -19.99 -21.32 -48.03
C ASP A 85 -19.00 -20.38 -47.32
N VAL A 86 -19.35 -19.10 -47.13
CA VAL A 86 -18.51 -18.09 -46.43
C VAL A 86 -18.71 -18.16 -44.89
N VAL A 87 -19.84 -18.73 -44.44
CA VAL A 87 -20.23 -18.89 -43.02
C VAL A 87 -19.36 -19.90 -42.26
N SER A 88 -18.66 -20.81 -42.93
CA SER A 88 -17.78 -21.78 -42.27
C SER A 88 -16.47 -21.16 -41.74
N LEU A 89 -16.03 -20.04 -42.32
CA LEU A 89 -14.83 -19.28 -41.92
C LEU A 89 -15.15 -18.04 -41.08
N LEU A 90 -16.41 -17.60 -41.05
CA LEU A 90 -16.86 -16.35 -40.42
C LEU A 90 -18.16 -16.58 -39.60
N PRO A 91 -18.21 -16.24 -38.29
CA PRO A 91 -19.34 -16.53 -37.40
C PRO A 91 -20.50 -15.52 -37.54
N VAL A 92 -21.27 -15.65 -38.60
CA VAL A 92 -22.28 -14.63 -38.98
C VAL A 92 -23.31 -14.30 -37.89
N THR A 93 -23.60 -15.21 -36.95
CA THR A 93 -24.70 -15.06 -35.98
C THR A 93 -24.33 -14.28 -34.70
N SER A 94 -23.06 -14.26 -34.29
CA SER A 94 -22.66 -13.71 -32.98
C SER A 94 -22.36 -12.20 -32.99
N ALA A 95 -21.88 -11.65 -34.11
CA ALA A 95 -21.54 -10.24 -34.23
C ALA A 95 -22.72 -9.34 -34.66
N ALA A 96 -23.80 -9.95 -35.15
CA ALA A 96 -25.02 -9.26 -35.60
C ALA A 96 -25.87 -8.67 -34.47
N THR A 97 -25.64 -9.08 -33.22
CA THR A 97 -26.40 -8.68 -32.03
C THR A 97 -25.84 -7.43 -31.33
N PHE A 98 -24.68 -6.94 -31.76
CA PHE A 98 -24.09 -5.71 -31.25
C PHE A 98 -24.65 -4.49 -31.99
N ALA A 99 -24.79 -3.36 -31.30
CA ALA A 99 -25.07 -2.09 -31.95
C ALA A 99 -23.99 -1.85 -33.03
N ALA A 100 -24.41 -1.84 -34.30
CA ALA A 100 -23.56 -1.66 -35.49
C ALA A 100 -22.38 -0.68 -35.33
N PRO A 101 -22.55 0.52 -34.72
CA PRO A 101 -21.43 1.43 -34.51
C PRO A 101 -20.33 0.91 -33.57
N LEU A 102 -20.68 0.19 -32.49
CA LEU A 102 -19.70 -0.33 -31.53
C LEU A 102 -18.85 -1.44 -32.16
N THR A 103 -19.47 -2.28 -32.99
CA THR A 103 -18.84 -3.37 -33.74
C THR A 103 -17.78 -2.85 -34.71
N LEU A 104 -18.13 -1.82 -35.49
CA LEU A 104 -17.23 -1.17 -36.42
C LEU A 104 -16.06 -0.51 -35.69
N VAL A 105 -16.33 0.22 -34.60
CA VAL A 105 -15.27 0.83 -33.77
C VAL A 105 -14.32 -0.24 -33.24
N CYS A 106 -14.82 -1.32 -32.63
CA CYS A 106 -13.97 -2.38 -32.10
C CYS A 106 -13.16 -3.08 -33.20
N ALA A 107 -13.75 -3.35 -34.36
CA ALA A 107 -13.05 -3.95 -35.50
C ALA A 107 -11.93 -3.03 -36.03
N THR A 108 -12.20 -1.73 -36.17
CA THR A 108 -11.19 -0.74 -36.57
C THR A 108 -10.05 -0.66 -35.55
N LEU A 109 -10.36 -0.66 -34.25
CA LEU A 109 -9.36 -0.65 -33.18
C LEU A 109 -8.47 -1.90 -33.20
N VAL A 110 -9.06 -3.08 -33.37
CA VAL A 110 -8.32 -4.35 -33.50
C VAL A 110 -7.46 -4.37 -34.76
N ALA A 111 -7.97 -3.91 -35.91
CA ALA A 111 -7.23 -3.83 -37.18
C ALA A 111 -6.02 -2.91 -37.08
N LEU A 112 -6.22 -1.68 -36.59
CA LEU A 112 -5.15 -0.70 -36.39
C LEU A 112 -4.15 -1.12 -35.31
N GLY A 113 -4.56 -2.07 -34.46
CA GLY A 113 -3.77 -2.47 -33.31
C GLY A 113 -3.67 -1.35 -32.28
N TYR A 114 -4.77 -0.64 -32.02
CA TYR A 114 -4.88 0.40 -31.00
C TYR A 114 -5.81 -0.07 -29.88
N ALA A 115 -5.37 0.04 -28.62
CA ALA A 115 -6.07 -0.45 -27.44
C ALA A 115 -6.46 -1.95 -27.56
N THR A 116 -5.62 -2.76 -28.21
CA THR A 116 -5.96 -4.13 -28.61
C THR A 116 -6.41 -5.03 -27.45
N ARG A 117 -5.72 -4.97 -26.32
CA ARG A 117 -6.04 -5.75 -25.12
C ARG A 117 -7.37 -5.35 -24.47
N PRO A 118 -7.60 -4.07 -24.10
CA PRO A 118 -8.89 -3.66 -23.54
C PRO A 118 -10.04 -3.84 -24.54
N THR A 119 -9.82 -3.65 -25.85
CA THR A 119 -10.84 -3.93 -26.87
C THR A 119 -11.18 -5.42 -26.94
N ALA A 120 -10.19 -6.32 -26.88
CA ALA A 120 -10.44 -7.76 -26.85
C ALA A 120 -11.18 -8.20 -25.58
N LEU A 121 -10.82 -7.66 -24.41
CA LEU A 121 -11.53 -7.92 -23.14
C LEU A 121 -12.96 -7.39 -23.16
N LEU A 122 -13.19 -6.20 -23.72
CA LEU A 122 -14.51 -5.63 -23.89
C LEU A 122 -15.37 -6.54 -24.78
N LEU A 123 -14.83 -7.02 -25.91
CA LEU A 123 -15.52 -7.96 -26.80
C LEU A 123 -15.83 -9.28 -26.09
N ILE A 124 -14.92 -9.83 -25.29
CA ILE A 124 -15.16 -11.04 -24.47
C ILE A 124 -16.35 -10.82 -23.51
N VAL A 125 -16.36 -9.71 -22.77
CA VAL A 125 -17.44 -9.38 -21.83
C VAL A 125 -18.77 -9.19 -22.56
N ALA A 126 -18.74 -8.48 -23.69
CA ALA A 126 -19.92 -8.16 -24.46
C ALA A 126 -20.53 -9.43 -25.11
N ILE A 127 -19.73 -10.33 -25.66
CA ILE A 127 -20.18 -11.62 -26.21
C ILE A 127 -20.74 -12.52 -25.10
N SER A 128 -20.08 -12.56 -23.94
CA SER A 128 -20.59 -13.30 -22.77
C SER A 128 -21.94 -12.76 -22.28
N ALA A 129 -22.12 -11.44 -22.25
CA ALA A 129 -23.37 -10.81 -21.83
C ALA A 129 -24.54 -11.14 -22.78
N VAL A 130 -24.32 -11.06 -24.10
CA VAL A 130 -25.33 -11.42 -25.11
C VAL A 130 -25.72 -12.90 -25.00
N ARG A 131 -24.74 -13.79 -24.74
CA ARG A 131 -25.01 -15.21 -24.48
C ARG A 131 -25.86 -15.42 -23.23
N MET A 132 -25.58 -14.70 -22.14
CA MET A 132 -26.38 -14.79 -20.91
C MET A 132 -27.82 -14.30 -21.11
N MET A 133 -28.05 -13.36 -22.03
CA MET A 133 -29.39 -12.85 -22.37
C MET A 133 -30.20 -13.79 -23.28
N GLY A 134 -29.65 -14.94 -23.68
CA GLY A 134 -30.38 -15.95 -24.45
C GLY A 134 -30.68 -15.56 -25.90
N LEU A 135 -29.99 -14.56 -26.45
CA LEU A 135 -30.26 -14.00 -27.79
C LEU A 135 -29.76 -14.87 -28.97
N GLY A 136 -29.82 -16.20 -28.85
CA GLY A 136 -29.60 -17.13 -29.97
C GLY A 136 -28.18 -17.19 -30.54
N VAL A 137 -27.17 -16.71 -29.80
CA VAL A 137 -25.78 -16.72 -30.27
C VAL A 137 -25.15 -18.10 -30.03
N GLU A 138 -25.00 -18.89 -31.09
CA GLU A 138 -24.04 -20.01 -31.09
C GLU A 138 -22.62 -19.44 -31.07
N ALA A 139 -22.12 -19.17 -29.87
CA ALA A 139 -20.77 -18.69 -29.68
C ALA A 139 -19.79 -19.83 -29.92
N TYR A 140 -19.17 -19.87 -31.10
CA TYR A 140 -18.14 -20.84 -31.35
C TYR A 140 -16.93 -20.60 -30.41
N PRO A 141 -16.44 -21.65 -29.71
CA PRO A 141 -15.39 -21.51 -28.69
C PRO A 141 -14.07 -20.94 -29.23
N TYR A 142 -13.83 -21.02 -30.54
CA TYR A 142 -12.62 -20.49 -31.17
C TYR A 142 -12.53 -18.96 -31.13
N TRP A 143 -13.63 -18.21 -31.03
CA TRP A 143 -13.62 -16.74 -30.88
C TRP A 143 -13.16 -16.28 -29.52
N PHE A 144 -13.70 -16.90 -28.46
CA PHE A 144 -13.22 -16.67 -27.11
C PHE A 144 -11.74 -17.01 -27.00
N MET A 145 -11.31 -18.10 -27.64
CA MET A 145 -9.91 -18.48 -27.68
C MET A 145 -9.05 -17.48 -28.46
N ALA A 146 -9.50 -16.99 -29.63
CA ALA A 146 -8.78 -15.99 -30.41
C ALA A 146 -8.70 -14.63 -29.71
N LEU A 147 -9.80 -14.15 -29.12
CA LEU A 147 -9.83 -12.92 -28.34
C LEU A 147 -9.04 -13.06 -27.03
N ALA A 148 -9.08 -14.22 -26.37
CA ALA A 148 -8.25 -14.50 -25.21
C ALA A 148 -6.77 -14.59 -25.59
N LEU A 149 -6.43 -15.16 -26.75
CA LEU A 149 -5.08 -15.13 -27.29
C LEU A 149 -4.62 -13.69 -27.57
N VAL A 150 -5.47 -12.82 -28.10
CA VAL A 150 -5.15 -11.39 -28.27
C VAL A 150 -5.04 -10.66 -26.91
N ALA A 151 -5.92 -10.95 -25.96
CA ALA A 151 -5.96 -10.30 -24.65
C ALA A 151 -4.81 -10.72 -23.71
N LEU A 152 -4.48 -12.02 -23.69
CA LEU A 152 -3.50 -12.64 -22.79
C LEU A 152 -2.11 -12.76 -23.43
N TRP A 153 -2.08 -13.17 -24.70
CA TRP A 153 -0.87 -13.55 -25.43
C TRP A 153 -0.50 -12.62 -26.56
N GLY A 154 -1.33 -11.61 -26.85
CA GLY A 154 -1.01 -10.56 -27.79
C GLY A 154 0.37 -10.02 -27.41
N PRO A 155 1.43 -10.35 -28.18
CA PRO A 155 2.74 -9.83 -27.89
C PRO A 155 2.55 -8.33 -27.86
N GLY A 156 3.23 -7.69 -26.90
CA GLY A 156 3.29 -6.24 -26.85
C GLY A 156 3.37 -5.70 -28.27
N PRO A 157 2.56 -4.68 -28.53
CA PRO A 157 2.00 -4.35 -29.82
C PRO A 157 3.04 -4.62 -30.93
N GLY A 158 2.75 -5.60 -31.79
CA GLY A 158 3.69 -6.01 -32.84
C GLY A 158 4.18 -4.78 -33.63
N PRO A 159 5.33 -4.84 -34.33
CA PRO A 159 6.02 -3.66 -34.83
C PRO A 159 5.22 -2.73 -35.75
N VAL A 160 4.08 -3.22 -36.27
CA VAL A 160 3.15 -2.59 -37.22
C VAL A 160 1.87 -2.05 -36.54
N SER A 161 1.69 -2.22 -35.23
CA SER A 161 0.48 -1.77 -34.52
C SER A 161 0.60 -0.35 -33.96
N LEU A 162 -0.51 0.38 -33.92
CA LEU A 162 -0.55 1.74 -33.37
C LEU A 162 -0.18 1.80 -31.89
N ASP A 163 -0.57 0.80 -31.11
CA ASP A 163 -0.15 0.63 -29.72
C ASP A 163 1.39 0.66 -29.59
N ALA A 164 2.13 0.11 -30.56
CA ALA A 164 3.59 0.04 -30.56
C ALA A 164 4.22 1.37 -30.93
N LEU A 165 3.59 2.08 -31.87
CA LEU A 165 3.98 3.42 -32.26
C LEU A 165 3.79 4.38 -31.07
N VAL A 166 2.63 4.31 -30.42
CA VAL A 166 2.28 5.10 -29.23
C VAL A 166 3.22 4.73 -28.08
N GLU A 167 3.45 3.46 -27.82
CA GLU A 167 4.38 3.00 -26.79
C GLU A 167 5.81 3.48 -27.06
N ARG A 168 6.32 3.38 -28.30
CA ARG A 168 7.65 3.90 -28.65
C ARG A 168 7.72 5.41 -28.51
N ALA A 169 6.68 6.14 -28.93
CA ALA A 169 6.61 7.59 -28.81
C ALA A 169 6.58 8.02 -27.33
N LEU A 170 5.76 7.34 -26.51
CA LEU A 170 5.68 7.55 -25.07
C LEU A 170 6.99 7.19 -24.38
N ARG A 171 7.64 6.07 -24.73
CA ARG A 171 8.95 5.68 -24.17
C ARG A 171 10.07 6.66 -24.53
N ARG A 172 10.05 7.22 -25.75
CA ARG A 172 10.98 8.29 -26.15
C ARG A 172 10.75 9.58 -25.36
N ARG A 173 9.49 9.92 -25.05
CA ARG A 173 9.13 11.13 -24.30
C ARG A 173 9.26 10.98 -22.79
N PHE A 174 9.01 9.78 -22.28
CA PHE A 174 8.97 9.41 -20.86
C PHE A 174 9.80 8.14 -20.62
N PRO A 175 11.13 8.27 -20.49
CA PRO A 175 12.01 7.12 -20.27
C PRO A 175 11.65 6.29 -19.03
N GLN A 176 10.93 6.87 -18.05
CA GLN A 176 10.48 6.20 -16.82
C GLN A 176 9.52 5.04 -17.10
N LEU A 177 8.85 5.01 -18.26
CA LEU A 177 7.98 3.90 -18.69
C LEU A 177 8.77 2.62 -19.01
N SER A 178 10.09 2.69 -19.09
CA SER A 178 10.96 1.52 -19.27
C SER A 178 11.30 0.78 -17.98
N GLY A 179 10.80 1.25 -16.82
CA GLY A 179 11.18 0.71 -15.52
C GLY A 179 12.58 1.13 -15.07
N GLN A 180 13.25 1.99 -15.82
CA GLN A 180 14.50 2.61 -15.39
C GLN A 180 14.24 3.78 -14.44
N PRO A 181 15.11 3.99 -13.43
CA PRO A 181 14.99 5.11 -12.51
C PRO A 181 15.05 6.45 -13.26
N ALA A 182 14.29 7.44 -12.80
CA ALA A 182 14.19 8.73 -13.49
C ALA A 182 15.54 9.50 -13.55
N PHE A 183 16.45 9.19 -12.64
CA PHE A 183 17.84 9.68 -12.60
C PHE A 183 18.71 8.65 -11.85
N SER A 184 20.03 8.67 -12.07
CA SER A 184 20.95 7.86 -11.26
C SER A 184 21.02 8.38 -9.83
N LEU A 185 20.99 7.48 -8.85
CA LEU A 185 21.22 7.81 -7.44
C LEU A 185 22.72 8.00 -7.11
N ASP A 186 23.61 7.75 -8.07
CA ASP A 186 25.04 8.00 -7.89
C ASP A 186 25.31 9.51 -7.95
N GLY A 187 26.01 10.02 -6.95
CA GLY A 187 26.42 11.43 -6.88
C GLY A 187 25.30 12.42 -6.54
N VAL A 188 24.05 11.98 -6.33
CA VAL A 188 22.98 12.86 -5.82
C VAL A 188 23.06 13.02 -4.30
N PRO A 189 22.61 14.16 -3.74
CA PRO A 189 22.64 14.37 -2.30
C PRO A 189 21.85 13.32 -1.52
N ARG A 190 22.43 12.84 -0.42
CA ARG A 190 21.86 11.83 0.48
C ARG A 190 21.11 12.50 1.62
N VAL A 191 19.82 12.19 1.75
CA VAL A 191 18.96 12.65 2.83
C VAL A 191 18.67 11.48 3.76
N VAL A 192 19.14 11.54 5.00
CA VAL A 192 18.80 10.56 6.03
C VAL A 192 17.70 11.13 6.91
N ILE A 193 16.61 10.41 7.06
CA ILE A 193 15.46 10.75 7.89
C ILE A 193 15.38 9.72 9.01
N VAL A 194 15.54 10.17 10.25
CA VAL A 194 15.44 9.30 11.45
C VAL A 194 14.05 9.46 12.05
N GLY A 195 13.23 8.43 11.95
CA GLY A 195 11.85 8.39 12.40
C GLY A 195 10.83 8.32 11.25
N ALA A 196 9.97 7.31 11.27
CA ALA A 196 8.84 7.06 10.37
C ALA A 196 7.49 7.47 11.00
N GLY A 197 7.51 8.50 11.85
CA GLY A 197 6.31 9.18 12.34
C GLY A 197 5.73 10.16 11.31
N PHE A 198 4.78 10.99 11.75
CA PHE A 198 4.10 11.97 10.89
C PHE A 198 5.07 12.89 10.13
N GLY A 199 6.03 13.50 10.83
CA GLY A 199 6.96 14.44 10.20
C GLY A 199 7.95 13.77 9.24
N GLY A 200 8.53 12.65 9.63
CA GLY A 200 9.53 11.96 8.81
C GLY A 200 8.94 11.38 7.53
N LEU A 201 7.74 10.77 7.60
CA LEU A 201 7.08 10.26 6.40
C LEU A 201 6.56 11.35 5.48
N THR A 202 6.03 12.45 6.03
CA THR A 202 5.64 13.60 5.22
C THR A 202 6.85 14.21 4.51
N CYS A 203 7.98 14.35 5.21
CA CYS A 203 9.24 14.80 4.60
C CYS A 203 9.70 13.86 3.48
N ALA A 204 9.73 12.54 3.73
CA ALA A 204 10.12 11.54 2.74
C ALA A 204 9.19 11.57 1.51
N ALA A 205 7.87 11.65 1.72
CA ALA A 205 6.87 11.73 0.66
C ALA A 205 7.06 12.97 -0.22
N ALA A 206 7.33 14.12 0.38
CA ALA A 206 7.61 15.37 -0.33
C ALA A 206 8.94 15.36 -1.13
N LEU A 207 9.86 14.46 -0.79
CA LEU A 207 11.16 14.27 -1.47
C LEU A 207 11.14 13.17 -2.55
N THR A 208 10.05 12.42 -2.72
CA THR A 208 9.92 11.33 -3.71
C THR A 208 10.17 11.75 -5.17
N ARG A 209 9.98 13.03 -5.49
CA ARG A 209 10.20 13.60 -6.83
C ARG A 209 11.46 14.46 -6.94
N ALA A 210 12.20 14.63 -5.85
CA ALA A 210 13.42 15.42 -5.83
C ALA A 210 14.62 14.59 -6.26
N ARG A 211 15.65 15.24 -6.85
CA ARG A 211 16.91 14.60 -7.27
C ARG A 211 17.82 14.33 -6.07
N VAL A 212 17.36 13.51 -5.14
CA VAL A 212 18.05 13.12 -3.90
C VAL A 212 17.84 11.64 -3.61
N ALA A 213 18.78 11.03 -2.89
CA ALA A 213 18.65 9.68 -2.37
C ALA A 213 18.17 9.74 -0.91
N VAL A 214 16.95 9.28 -0.63
CA VAL A 214 16.35 9.32 0.70
C VAL A 214 16.54 7.99 1.41
N THR A 215 17.02 7.99 2.65
CA THR A 215 17.01 6.84 3.55
C THR A 215 16.17 7.16 4.79
N VAL A 216 15.05 6.46 4.97
CA VAL A 216 14.22 6.53 6.19
C VAL A 216 14.64 5.41 7.12
N ILE A 217 14.97 5.73 8.36
CA ILE A 217 15.37 4.77 9.40
C ILE A 217 14.38 4.86 10.54
N ASP A 218 13.77 3.75 10.94
CA ASP A 218 12.94 3.68 12.15
C ASP A 218 13.14 2.33 12.86
N ARG A 219 13.00 2.34 14.18
CA ARG A 219 13.07 1.15 15.05
C ARG A 219 11.81 0.30 14.99
N HIS A 220 10.74 0.79 14.34
CA HIS A 220 9.52 0.06 14.02
C HIS A 220 9.40 -0.06 12.49
N ASN A 221 8.83 -1.17 12.01
CA ASN A 221 8.59 -1.38 10.59
C ASN A 221 7.25 -0.78 10.09
N TYR A 222 6.53 -0.07 10.97
CA TYR A 222 5.21 0.51 10.71
C TYR A 222 5.13 1.98 11.13
N HIS A 223 4.25 2.72 10.44
CA HIS A 223 3.76 4.02 10.85
C HIS A 223 2.54 3.84 11.74
N LEU A 224 2.48 4.55 12.86
CA LEU A 224 1.35 4.49 13.79
C LEU A 224 0.49 5.75 13.69
N PHE A 225 -0.81 5.59 13.42
CA PHE A 225 -1.79 6.65 13.50
C PHE A 225 -2.24 6.87 14.95
N GLN A 226 -1.37 7.53 15.73
CA GLN A 226 -1.54 7.80 17.17
C GLN A 226 -2.90 8.39 17.58
N PRO A 227 -3.57 9.26 16.79
CA PRO A 227 -4.86 9.85 17.19
C PRO A 227 -5.97 8.84 17.51
N LEU A 228 -5.90 7.61 16.98
CA LEU A 228 -6.89 6.55 17.25
C LEU A 228 -6.39 5.48 18.22
N LEU A 229 -5.21 5.66 18.82
CA LEU A 229 -4.57 4.67 19.69
C LEU A 229 -5.41 4.35 20.95
N TYR A 230 -6.16 5.33 21.45
CA TYR A 230 -7.10 5.14 22.56
C TYR A 230 -8.23 4.15 22.23
N GLN A 231 -8.61 4.01 20.96
CA GLN A 231 -9.59 3.00 20.54
C GLN A 231 -8.98 1.60 20.52
N VAL A 232 -7.67 1.47 20.29
CA VAL A 232 -6.99 0.19 20.46
C VAL A 232 -6.95 -0.19 21.94
N ALA A 233 -6.63 0.77 22.81
CA ALA A 233 -6.61 0.56 24.26
C ALA A 233 -7.97 0.14 24.84
N THR A 234 -9.07 0.60 24.25
CA THR A 234 -10.44 0.28 24.68
C THR A 234 -11.10 -0.83 23.86
N SER A 235 -10.34 -1.57 23.04
CA SER A 235 -10.84 -2.65 22.16
C SER A 235 -11.85 -2.21 21.08
N GLY A 236 -11.91 -0.91 20.76
CA GLY A 236 -12.72 -0.37 19.66
C GLY A 236 -12.10 -0.58 18.28
N LEU A 237 -10.77 -0.67 18.19
CA LEU A 237 -10.02 -0.95 16.96
C LEU A 237 -8.92 -1.98 17.22
N SER A 238 -8.46 -2.66 16.17
CA SER A 238 -7.26 -3.50 16.24
C SER A 238 -6.00 -2.66 15.99
N PRO A 239 -4.82 -3.10 16.49
CA PRO A 239 -3.55 -2.45 16.15
C PRO A 239 -3.30 -2.34 14.64
N GLY A 240 -3.72 -3.36 13.88
CA GLY A 240 -3.53 -3.42 12.43
C GLY A 240 -4.33 -2.37 11.66
N ASP A 241 -5.41 -1.83 12.25
CA ASP A 241 -6.24 -0.80 11.62
C ASP A 241 -5.57 0.56 11.61
N ILE A 242 -4.67 0.81 12.57
CA ILE A 242 -3.99 2.10 12.75
C ILE A 242 -2.49 2.03 12.51
N ALA A 243 -1.94 0.84 12.20
CA ALA A 243 -0.54 0.63 11.88
C ALA A 243 -0.35 0.31 10.38
N THR A 244 0.47 1.09 9.69
CA THR A 244 0.72 0.93 8.25
C THR A 244 2.19 0.59 7.98
N PRO A 245 2.53 -0.52 7.29
CA PRO A 245 3.93 -0.87 7.01
C PRO A 245 4.67 0.21 6.20
N VAL A 246 5.77 0.75 6.73
CA VAL A 246 6.49 1.89 6.13
C VAL A 246 7.05 1.55 4.76
N ARG A 247 7.59 0.33 4.59
CA ARG A 247 8.13 -0.15 3.31
C ARG A 247 7.08 -0.12 2.19
N GLY A 248 5.82 -0.42 2.53
CA GLY A 248 4.72 -0.42 1.56
C GLY A 248 4.43 0.97 1.01
N LEU A 249 4.64 2.03 1.82
CA LEU A 249 4.39 3.42 1.44
C LEU A 249 5.35 3.93 0.36
N PHE A 250 6.58 3.40 0.31
CA PHE A 250 7.62 3.87 -0.60
C PHE A 250 8.06 2.84 -1.63
N ARG A 251 7.33 1.74 -1.78
CA ARG A 251 7.69 0.65 -2.70
C ARG A 251 7.85 1.10 -4.15
N GLU A 252 7.04 2.06 -4.59
CA GLU A 252 7.05 2.58 -5.97
C GLU A 252 8.00 3.79 -6.13
N HIS A 253 8.65 4.22 -5.05
CA HIS A 253 9.53 5.39 -5.05
C HIS A 253 10.99 4.95 -5.08
N PHE A 254 11.56 4.87 -6.29
CA PHE A 254 12.90 4.33 -6.53
C PHE A 254 14.01 5.07 -5.76
N ASN A 255 13.81 6.34 -5.41
CA ASN A 255 14.79 7.17 -4.70
C ASN A 255 14.66 7.12 -3.17
N VAL A 256 13.73 6.31 -2.62
CA VAL A 256 13.50 6.17 -1.18
C VAL A 256 13.86 4.74 -0.74
N ARG A 257 14.78 4.65 0.22
CA ARG A 257 15.14 3.42 0.92
C ARG A 257 14.61 3.47 2.35
N VAL A 258 14.00 2.38 2.80
CA VAL A 258 13.55 2.22 4.20
C VAL A 258 14.45 1.19 4.89
N LEU A 259 15.01 1.56 6.04
CA LEU A 259 15.80 0.70 6.90
C LEU A 259 15.08 0.53 8.23
N PHE A 260 15.12 -0.70 8.74
CA PHE A 260 14.64 -1.04 10.07
C PHE A 260 15.86 -1.11 10.98
N GLY A 261 15.92 -0.27 12.00
CA GLY A 261 17.05 -0.20 12.92
C GLY A 261 16.98 1.03 13.83
N GLU A 262 17.75 1.02 14.91
CA GLU A 262 17.78 2.11 15.88
C GLU A 262 19.03 2.98 15.67
N VAL A 263 18.81 4.28 15.52
CA VAL A 263 19.91 5.26 15.45
C VAL A 263 20.32 5.67 16.86
N SER A 264 21.54 5.33 17.26
CA SER A 264 22.07 5.59 18.60
C SER A 264 22.89 6.88 18.69
N SER A 265 23.55 7.30 17.61
CA SER A 265 24.37 8.52 17.61
C SER A 265 24.46 9.21 16.25
N VAL A 266 24.78 10.50 16.27
CA VAL A 266 25.03 11.32 15.08
C VAL A 266 26.45 11.90 15.14
N ASP A 267 27.29 11.55 14.18
CA ASP A 267 28.61 12.14 13.97
C ASP A 267 28.50 13.30 12.97
N ARG A 268 28.58 14.53 13.48
CA ARG A 268 28.44 15.74 12.67
C ARG A 268 29.70 16.09 11.87
N VAL A 269 30.86 15.60 12.30
CA VAL A 269 32.15 15.85 11.64
C VAL A 269 32.25 14.98 10.39
N ARG A 270 31.97 13.67 10.54
CA ARG A 270 31.94 12.72 9.42
C ARG A 270 30.65 12.78 8.62
N ARG A 271 29.61 13.41 9.16
CA ARG A 271 28.23 13.46 8.61
C ARG A 271 27.66 12.06 8.44
N GLU A 272 27.65 11.31 9.54
CA GLU A 272 27.16 9.93 9.59
C GLU A 272 26.21 9.73 10.76
N VAL A 273 25.21 8.86 10.60
CA VAL A 273 24.44 8.29 11.71
C VAL A 273 24.91 6.87 11.99
N LEU A 274 24.91 6.48 13.27
CA LEU A 274 25.18 5.11 13.70
C LEU A 274 23.85 4.41 13.94
N MET A 275 23.54 3.41 13.13
CA MET A 275 22.34 2.58 13.21
C MET A 275 22.76 1.13 13.47
N ASP A 276 22.42 0.57 14.63
CA ASP A 276 22.77 -0.82 15.01
C ASP A 276 24.24 -1.19 14.74
N GLY A 277 25.17 -0.25 15.00
CA GLY A 277 26.61 -0.43 14.73
C GLY A 277 27.05 -0.14 13.29
N GLN A 278 26.12 0.02 12.34
CA GLN A 278 26.39 0.40 10.96
C GLN A 278 26.39 1.93 10.78
N ARG A 279 27.40 2.46 10.07
CA ARG A 279 27.49 3.88 9.72
C ARG A 279 26.75 4.18 8.42
N ILE A 280 25.92 5.22 8.44
CA ILE A 280 25.17 5.70 7.28
C ILE A 280 25.47 7.19 7.09
N ALA A 281 26.19 7.50 6.01
CA ALA A 281 26.55 8.86 5.66
C ALA A 281 25.35 9.65 5.08
N TYR A 282 25.35 10.96 5.34
CA TYR A 282 24.31 11.89 4.89
C TYR A 282 24.92 13.21 4.41
N ASP A 283 24.21 13.89 3.50
CA ASP A 283 24.44 15.30 3.18
C ASP A 283 23.42 16.18 3.92
N TYR A 284 22.20 15.67 4.09
CA TYR A 284 21.14 16.26 4.90
C TYR A 284 20.63 15.24 5.92
N LEU A 285 20.52 15.64 7.18
CA LEU A 285 19.95 14.84 8.25
C LEU A 285 18.65 15.48 8.74
N VAL A 286 17.57 14.70 8.76
CA VAL A 286 16.27 15.08 9.31
C VAL A 286 16.00 14.22 10.54
N LEU A 287 15.91 14.86 11.70
CA LEU A 287 15.57 14.19 12.96
C LEU A 287 14.07 14.33 13.22
N ALA A 288 13.33 13.24 13.04
CA ALA A 288 11.89 13.14 13.20
C ALA A 288 11.52 12.00 14.17
N THR A 289 12.31 11.84 15.24
CA THR A 289 12.24 10.73 16.21
C THR A 289 10.99 10.72 17.09
N GLY A 290 10.18 11.78 17.02
CA GLY A 290 9.05 11.98 17.92
C GLY A 290 9.49 12.30 19.35
N ALA A 291 8.58 12.12 20.30
CA ALA A 291 8.82 12.38 21.72
C ALA A 291 8.41 11.16 22.57
N ALA A 292 9.24 10.82 23.55
CA ALA A 292 8.93 9.81 24.56
C ALA A 292 7.91 10.32 25.59
N HIS A 293 7.43 9.43 26.46
CA HIS A 293 6.71 9.84 27.67
C HIS A 293 7.69 10.47 28.66
N SER A 294 7.20 11.44 29.43
CA SER A 294 7.93 12.03 30.55
C SER A 294 7.12 11.79 31.80
N TYR A 295 7.76 11.26 32.84
CA TYR A 295 7.17 11.12 34.16
C TYR A 295 7.59 12.27 35.10
N PHE A 296 8.11 13.38 34.55
CA PHE A 296 8.45 14.59 35.32
C PHE A 296 9.38 14.30 36.52
N GLY A 297 10.33 13.38 36.34
CA GLY A 297 11.25 12.94 37.39
C GLY A 297 10.76 11.78 38.26
N ARG A 298 9.57 11.21 37.97
CA ARG A 298 9.00 10.02 38.61
C ARG A 298 9.04 8.80 37.69
N ASP A 299 10.22 8.46 37.18
CA ASP A 299 10.36 7.32 36.24
C ASP A 299 9.97 5.97 36.87
N ASP A 300 9.91 5.89 38.20
CA ASP A 300 9.36 4.79 39.00
C ASP A 300 7.87 4.53 38.71
N TRP A 301 7.14 5.50 38.15
CA TRP A 301 5.73 5.32 37.78
C TRP A 301 5.55 4.51 36.50
N ALA A 302 6.59 4.38 35.65
CA ALA A 302 6.45 3.77 34.33
C ALA A 302 5.86 2.34 34.33
N PRO A 303 6.21 1.44 35.26
CA PRO A 303 5.60 0.11 35.35
C PRO A 303 4.11 0.15 35.72
N HIS A 304 3.68 1.16 36.48
CA HIS A 304 2.32 1.28 37.02
C HIS A 304 1.40 2.12 36.13
N ALA A 305 1.95 3.10 35.42
CA ALA A 305 1.26 4.01 34.52
C ALA A 305 1.84 3.90 33.11
N PRO A 306 1.49 2.84 32.34
CA PRO A 306 1.87 2.76 30.95
C PRO A 306 1.31 3.98 30.21
N GLY A 307 2.12 4.58 29.35
CA GLY A 307 1.65 5.71 28.55
C GLY A 307 0.69 5.27 27.45
N LEU A 308 0.46 6.14 26.46
CA LEU A 308 -0.36 5.83 25.28
C LEU A 308 0.26 6.45 24.02
N LYS A 309 1.46 6.01 23.62
CA LYS A 309 2.15 6.47 22.40
C LYS A 309 2.54 5.35 21.45
N ARG A 310 2.62 4.11 21.93
CA ARG A 310 2.97 2.92 21.13
C ARG A 310 1.82 1.92 21.07
N VAL A 311 1.91 0.97 20.13
CA VAL A 311 0.92 -0.12 20.05
C VAL A 311 0.96 -0.96 21.32
N GLU A 312 2.17 -1.25 21.80
CA GLU A 312 2.45 -2.05 22.98
C GLU A 312 1.81 -1.42 24.22
N ASP A 313 1.95 -0.09 24.37
CA ASP A 313 1.29 0.70 25.40
C ASP A 313 -0.24 0.48 25.38
N ALA A 314 -0.87 0.60 24.21
CA ALA A 314 -2.32 0.46 24.07
C ALA A 314 -2.79 -0.98 24.36
N THR A 315 -2.05 -1.97 23.88
CA THR A 315 -2.38 -3.38 24.16
C THR A 315 -2.21 -3.73 25.64
N GLU A 316 -1.24 -3.11 26.33
CA GLU A 316 -1.04 -3.30 27.77
C GLU A 316 -2.16 -2.65 28.58
N VAL A 317 -2.55 -1.41 28.23
CA VAL A 317 -3.72 -0.75 28.85
C VAL A 317 -4.97 -1.62 28.67
N ARG A 318 -5.23 -2.10 27.44
CA ARG A 318 -6.35 -3.00 27.15
C ARG A 318 -6.30 -4.26 28.00
N ARG A 319 -5.14 -4.89 28.11
CA ARG A 319 -4.94 -6.11 28.90
C ARG A 319 -5.29 -5.85 30.37
N ARG A 320 -4.75 -4.80 30.99
CA ARG A 320 -5.05 -4.43 32.39
C ARG A 320 -6.54 -4.18 32.60
N LEU A 321 -7.18 -3.46 31.68
CA LEU A 321 -8.59 -3.10 31.76
C LEU A 321 -9.49 -4.34 31.69
N LEU A 322 -9.24 -5.23 30.74
CA LEU A 322 -9.99 -6.48 30.60
C LEU A 322 -9.72 -7.44 31.77
N THR A 323 -8.47 -7.60 32.19
CA THR A 323 -8.14 -8.45 33.36
C THR A 323 -8.83 -7.97 34.63
N ALA A 324 -8.89 -6.65 34.86
CA ALA A 324 -9.59 -6.09 36.01
C ALA A 324 -11.10 -6.41 35.96
N PHE A 325 -11.73 -6.38 34.79
CA PHE A 325 -13.13 -6.79 34.62
C PHE A 325 -13.35 -8.27 34.91
N GLU A 326 -12.49 -9.16 34.39
CA GLU A 326 -12.59 -10.60 34.68
C GLU A 326 -12.40 -10.89 36.17
N GLN A 327 -11.48 -10.18 36.85
CA GLN A 327 -11.27 -10.33 38.30
C GLN A 327 -12.43 -9.77 39.12
N ALA A 328 -13.01 -8.64 38.69
CA ALA A 328 -14.15 -8.02 39.36
C ALA A 328 -15.43 -8.86 39.31
N GLU A 329 -15.57 -9.71 38.29
CA GLU A 329 -16.68 -10.67 38.17
C GLU A 329 -16.47 -11.90 39.06
N VAL A 330 -15.23 -12.26 39.35
CA VAL A 330 -14.87 -13.45 40.16
C VAL A 330 -14.87 -13.16 41.66
N THR A 331 -14.55 -11.93 42.08
CA THR A 331 -14.47 -11.60 43.50
C THR A 331 -15.86 -11.41 44.13
N ASP A 332 -16.04 -11.97 45.32
CA ASP A 332 -17.23 -11.75 46.16
C ASP A 332 -17.07 -10.56 47.12
N ASP A 333 -15.87 -9.97 47.22
CA ASP A 333 -15.60 -8.81 48.08
C ASP A 333 -16.00 -7.49 47.38
N PRO A 334 -17.01 -6.76 47.88
CA PRO A 334 -17.42 -5.48 47.28
C PRO A 334 -16.32 -4.41 47.28
N ALA A 335 -15.41 -4.43 48.26
CA ALA A 335 -14.32 -3.45 48.34
C ALA A 335 -13.25 -3.73 47.27
N GLU A 336 -12.86 -4.99 47.11
CA GLU A 336 -11.96 -5.43 46.04
C GLU A 336 -12.58 -5.16 44.65
N GLN A 337 -13.86 -5.48 44.47
CA GLN A 337 -14.59 -5.21 43.23
C GLN A 337 -14.57 -3.71 42.89
N ALA A 338 -14.88 -2.83 43.84
CA ALA A 338 -14.82 -1.38 43.64
C ALA A 338 -13.42 -0.89 43.28
N SER A 339 -12.38 -1.46 43.92
CA SER A 339 -10.99 -1.16 43.60
C SER A 339 -10.60 -1.58 42.18
N LEU A 340 -10.97 -2.79 41.76
CA LEU A 340 -10.71 -3.32 40.40
C LEU A 340 -11.40 -2.49 39.31
N LEU A 341 -12.55 -1.91 39.61
CA LEU A 341 -13.32 -1.07 38.69
C LEU A 341 -12.91 0.42 38.73
N THR A 342 -11.90 0.78 39.51
CA THR A 342 -11.39 2.15 39.62
C THR A 342 -10.11 2.33 38.81
N PHE A 343 -10.16 3.17 37.77
CA PHE A 343 -9.02 3.44 36.89
C PHE A 343 -8.58 4.90 37.01
N LEU A 344 -7.26 5.12 37.18
CA LEU A 344 -6.66 6.46 37.20
C LEU A 344 -5.98 6.75 35.86
N ILE A 345 -6.38 7.85 35.21
CA ILE A 345 -5.73 8.36 33.99
C ILE A 345 -5.20 9.76 34.29
N ALA A 346 -3.87 9.93 34.22
CA ALA A 346 -3.20 11.20 34.47
C ALA A 346 -2.62 11.78 33.17
N ASN A 347 -2.68 13.11 33.02
CA ASN A 347 -2.05 13.84 31.93
C ASN A 347 -1.35 15.08 32.51
N ALA A 348 -0.21 15.48 31.93
CA ALA A 348 0.54 16.65 32.34
C ALA A 348 1.13 17.37 31.12
N TRP A 349 1.06 18.70 31.12
CA TRP A 349 1.47 19.56 30.01
C TRP A 349 2.26 20.77 30.52
N ASN A 350 3.35 21.14 29.81
CA ASN A 350 4.32 22.16 30.23
C ASN A 350 4.40 23.41 29.30
N GLY A 351 3.47 23.61 28.37
CA GLY A 351 3.23 24.92 27.74
C GLY A 351 4.16 25.41 26.59
N THR A 352 4.93 24.54 25.91
CA THR A 352 5.81 24.96 24.80
C THR A 352 5.10 25.20 23.44
N PRO A 353 5.65 26.06 22.54
CA PRO A 353 4.88 26.80 21.51
C PRO A 353 4.46 26.02 20.25
N VAL A 354 5.09 24.86 19.95
CA VAL A 354 4.57 23.95 18.92
C VAL A 354 3.95 22.77 19.65
N PRO A 355 2.62 22.62 19.60
CA PRO A 355 1.98 21.53 20.30
C PRO A 355 2.44 20.21 19.66
N GLY A 356 2.68 19.19 20.49
CA GLY A 356 3.12 17.85 20.07
C GLY A 356 2.03 17.09 19.31
N LEU A 357 1.56 17.66 18.20
CA LEU A 357 0.42 17.21 17.42
C LEU A 357 0.87 16.74 16.03
N ALA A 358 0.15 15.76 15.49
CA ALA A 358 0.39 15.25 14.16
C ALA A 358 0.40 16.34 13.06
N PRO A 359 -0.55 17.31 13.00
CA PRO A 359 -0.52 18.36 11.98
C PRO A 359 0.74 19.23 12.01
N ALA A 360 1.23 19.58 13.20
CA ALA A 360 2.47 20.36 13.34
C ALA A 360 3.68 19.58 12.82
N ALA A 361 3.75 18.28 13.14
CA ALA A 361 4.80 17.40 12.62
C ALA A 361 4.74 17.27 11.09
N LYS A 362 3.55 17.11 10.50
CA LYS A 362 3.37 17.03 9.03
C LYS A 362 3.81 18.33 8.36
N GLN A 363 3.32 19.48 8.83
CA GLN A 363 3.71 20.79 8.28
C GLN A 363 5.23 21.02 8.40
N GLY A 364 5.84 20.65 9.52
CA GLY A 364 7.29 20.71 9.69
C GLY A 364 8.05 19.80 8.73
N GLY A 365 7.57 18.57 8.52
CA GLY A 365 8.15 17.63 7.55
C GLY A 365 8.10 18.15 6.12
N ASP A 366 6.95 18.70 5.70
CA ASP A 366 6.77 19.33 4.39
C ASP A 366 7.70 20.53 4.22
N TYR A 367 7.79 21.39 5.25
CA TYR A 367 8.67 22.56 5.23
C TYR A 367 10.15 22.16 5.07
N VAL A 368 10.62 21.18 5.85
CA VAL A 368 12.01 20.69 5.76
C VAL A 368 12.29 20.12 4.38
N ALA A 369 11.36 19.38 3.78
CA ALA A 369 11.50 18.89 2.42
C ALA A 369 11.61 20.04 1.39
N GLN A 370 10.83 21.12 1.54
CA GLN A 370 10.96 22.31 0.69
C GLN A 370 12.32 22.99 0.84
N VAL A 371 12.84 23.12 2.06
CA VAL A 371 14.18 23.66 2.33
C VAL A 371 15.26 22.82 1.66
N ILE A 372 15.20 21.48 1.80
CA ILE A 372 16.16 20.57 1.17
C ILE A 372 16.09 20.70 -0.35
N ARG A 373 14.88 20.70 -0.94
CA ARG A 373 14.70 20.88 -2.38
C ARG A 373 15.28 22.20 -2.87
N ALA A 374 15.00 23.31 -2.19
CA ALA A 374 15.55 24.61 -2.56
C ALA A 374 17.08 24.61 -2.56
N ARG A 375 17.71 24.02 -1.53
CA ARG A 375 19.18 23.91 -1.45
C ARG A 375 19.77 23.04 -2.56
N VAL A 376 19.16 21.90 -2.85
CA VAL A 376 19.61 20.99 -3.91
C VAL A 376 19.46 21.61 -5.30
N GLU A 377 18.42 22.41 -5.50
CA GLU A 377 18.14 23.10 -6.76
C GLU A 377 18.85 24.46 -6.89
N GLY A 378 19.61 24.90 -5.89
CA GLY A 378 20.27 26.21 -5.87
C GLY A 378 19.31 27.41 -5.80
N ARG A 379 18.09 27.19 -5.29
CA ARG A 379 17.03 28.20 -5.13
C ARG A 379 17.08 28.82 -3.72
N PRO A 380 16.57 30.06 -3.55
CA PRO A 380 16.44 30.66 -2.23
C PRO A 380 15.54 29.79 -1.32
N ALA A 381 15.90 29.72 -0.04
CA ALA A 381 15.12 28.99 0.94
C ALA A 381 13.72 29.62 1.11
N PRO A 382 12.68 28.81 1.41
CA PRO A 382 11.36 29.34 1.75
C PRO A 382 11.44 30.20 3.02
N ALA A 383 10.43 31.06 3.22
CA ALA A 383 10.29 31.87 4.43
C ALA A 383 10.31 31.00 5.71
N SER A 384 10.67 31.58 6.86
CA SER A 384 10.73 30.84 8.13
C SER A 384 9.42 30.11 8.43
N PHE A 385 9.54 28.87 8.90
CA PHE A 385 8.38 28.04 9.24
C PHE A 385 7.46 28.75 10.24
N ARG A 386 6.16 28.74 9.95
CA ARG A 386 5.09 29.18 10.85
C ARG A 386 4.03 28.10 10.89
N TYR A 387 3.78 27.56 12.08
CA TYR A 387 2.72 26.57 12.28
C TYR A 387 1.35 27.21 12.02
N GLN A 388 0.57 26.58 11.15
CA GLN A 388 -0.80 26.97 10.90
C GLN A 388 -1.72 26.02 11.65
N HIS A 389 -2.41 26.53 12.68
CA HIS A 389 -3.40 25.75 13.41
C HIS A 389 -4.65 25.60 12.53
N LEU A 390 -4.99 24.36 12.19
CA LEU A 390 -6.11 24.03 11.29
C LEU A 390 -7.41 23.73 12.05
N GLY A 391 -7.43 23.95 13.37
CA GLY A 391 -8.49 23.54 14.26
C GLY A 391 -8.13 22.35 15.15
N SER A 392 -8.97 22.13 16.15
CA SER A 392 -8.87 21.08 17.16
C SER A 392 -10.16 20.29 17.20
N LEU A 393 -10.08 18.96 17.23
CA LEU A 393 -11.23 18.08 17.32
C LEU A 393 -11.01 17.09 18.45
N ALA A 394 -12.03 16.87 19.27
CA ALA A 394 -12.01 15.88 20.33
C ALA A 394 -13.34 15.14 20.35
N THR A 395 -13.27 13.82 20.45
CA THR A 395 -14.44 12.97 20.67
C THR A 395 -14.57 12.68 22.16
N ILE A 396 -15.79 12.78 22.66
CA ILE A 396 -16.13 12.58 24.08
C ILE A 396 -16.88 11.26 24.24
N GLY A 397 -17.60 10.83 23.20
CA GLY A 397 -18.34 9.58 23.20
C GLY A 397 -19.10 9.36 21.90
N ARG A 398 -20.07 8.44 21.94
CA ARG A 398 -20.89 8.11 20.77
C ARG A 398 -21.78 9.30 20.40
N LYS A 399 -21.69 9.75 19.14
CA LYS A 399 -22.39 10.96 18.63
C LYS A 399 -22.07 12.25 19.41
N ALA A 400 -20.99 12.25 20.19
CA ALA A 400 -20.60 13.38 21.03
C ALA A 400 -19.14 13.72 20.76
N ALA A 401 -18.92 14.81 20.04
CA ALA A 401 -17.61 15.40 19.82
C ALA A 401 -17.70 16.91 19.85
N VAL A 402 -16.55 17.56 19.93
CA VAL A 402 -16.37 18.99 19.80
C VAL A 402 -15.33 19.26 18.72
N ALA A 403 -15.58 20.28 17.90
CA ALA A 403 -14.64 20.75 16.91
C ALA A 403 -14.54 22.28 17.02
N ASP A 404 -13.32 22.78 17.12
CA ASP A 404 -13.00 24.20 17.22
C ASP A 404 -12.05 24.60 16.09
N PHE A 405 -12.53 25.38 15.12
CA PHE A 405 -11.74 25.94 14.02
C PHE A 405 -11.37 27.41 14.25
N GLY A 406 -11.54 27.92 15.47
CA GLY A 406 -11.38 29.33 15.82
C GLY A 406 -12.63 30.15 15.51
N PHE A 407 -12.99 30.27 14.22
CA PHE A 407 -14.15 31.05 13.76
C PHE A 407 -15.47 30.26 13.80
N VAL A 408 -15.39 28.93 13.72
CA VAL A 408 -16.55 28.02 13.77
C VAL A 408 -16.31 26.99 14.86
N LYS A 409 -17.29 26.83 15.74
CA LYS A 409 -17.32 25.82 16.79
C LYS A 409 -18.54 24.92 16.59
N LEU A 410 -18.30 23.61 16.58
CA LEU A 410 -19.35 22.61 16.40
C LEU A 410 -19.32 21.65 17.59
N HIS A 411 -20.49 21.14 17.97
CA HIS A 411 -20.62 20.11 19.00
C HIS A 411 -21.66 19.05 18.61
N GLY A 412 -21.67 17.95 19.36
CA GLY A 412 -22.65 16.87 19.18
C GLY A 412 -22.41 16.02 17.93
N GLY A 413 -23.49 15.51 17.32
CA GLY A 413 -23.42 14.52 16.25
C GLY A 413 -22.75 15.02 14.97
N LEU A 414 -22.92 16.29 14.62
CA LEU A 414 -22.27 16.89 13.44
C LEU A 414 -20.75 16.98 13.62
N ALA A 415 -20.30 17.43 14.79
CA ALA A 415 -18.88 17.44 15.14
C ALA A 415 -18.31 16.01 15.16
N TRP A 416 -19.11 15.02 15.57
CA TRP A 416 -18.70 13.62 15.60
C TRP A 416 -18.49 13.05 14.19
N TRP A 417 -19.39 13.33 13.25
CA TRP A 417 -19.20 12.98 11.83
C TRP A 417 -17.99 13.66 11.22
N LEU A 418 -17.80 14.96 11.49
CA LEU A 418 -16.65 15.71 11.01
C LEU A 418 -15.33 15.15 11.58
N TRP A 419 -15.30 14.85 12.87
CA TRP A 419 -14.18 14.18 13.52
C TRP A 419 -13.85 12.86 12.82
N GLY A 420 -14.85 12.02 12.55
CA GLY A 420 -14.67 10.74 11.85
C GLY A 420 -14.10 10.92 10.45
N ALA A 421 -14.66 11.85 9.66
CA ALA A 421 -14.21 12.14 8.30
C ALA A 421 -12.76 12.65 8.25
N VAL A 422 -12.40 13.57 9.15
CA VAL A 422 -11.03 14.12 9.22
C VAL A 422 -10.01 13.04 9.61
N HIS A 423 -10.31 12.23 10.63
CA HIS A 423 -9.40 11.17 11.08
C HIS A 423 -9.22 10.08 10.02
N LEU A 424 -10.31 9.72 9.33
CA LEU A 424 -10.24 8.79 8.20
C LEU A 424 -9.40 9.36 7.04
N GLY A 425 -9.53 10.66 6.76
CA GLY A 425 -8.73 11.36 5.76
C GLY A 425 -7.23 11.36 6.08
N PHE A 426 -6.86 11.44 7.36
CA PHE A 426 -5.46 11.40 7.80
C PHE A 426 -4.88 9.99 7.93
N LEU A 427 -5.71 8.96 8.09
CA LEU A 427 -5.25 7.57 8.15
C LEU A 427 -4.56 7.18 6.84
N VAL A 428 -3.40 6.54 6.93
CA VAL A 428 -2.59 6.18 5.75
C VAL A 428 -3.02 4.82 5.22
N GLY A 429 -3.24 4.73 3.90
CA GLY A 429 -3.56 3.47 3.21
C GLY A 429 -5.06 3.18 3.12
N LEU A 430 -5.50 2.72 1.94
CA LEU A 430 -6.91 2.42 1.66
C LEU A 430 -7.44 1.27 2.53
N ARG A 431 -6.64 0.21 2.71
CA ARG A 431 -7.01 -0.96 3.52
C ARG A 431 -7.35 -0.56 4.97
N ASN A 432 -6.48 0.22 5.60
CA ASN A 432 -6.66 0.71 6.97
C ASN A 432 -7.94 1.55 7.08
N ARG A 433 -8.17 2.47 6.12
CA ARG A 433 -9.41 3.28 6.06
C ARG A 433 -10.65 2.42 5.97
N THR A 434 -10.68 1.46 5.05
CA THR A 434 -11.84 0.58 4.90
C THR A 434 -12.10 -0.24 6.16
N SER A 435 -11.04 -0.77 6.79
CA SER A 435 -11.14 -1.53 8.05
C SER A 435 -11.77 -0.69 9.15
N VAL A 436 -11.23 0.50 9.41
CA VAL A 436 -11.75 1.43 10.44
C VAL A 436 -13.20 1.82 10.17
N VAL A 437 -13.58 2.08 8.91
CA VAL A 437 -14.97 2.39 8.56
C VAL A 437 -15.90 1.23 8.86
N LEU A 438 -15.51 0.00 8.51
CA LEU A 438 -16.30 -1.19 8.77
C LEU A 438 -16.42 -1.46 10.28
N ASP A 439 -15.33 -1.31 11.03
CA ASP A 439 -15.34 -1.47 12.48
C ASP A 439 -16.23 -0.44 13.16
N TRP A 440 -16.13 0.84 12.78
CA TRP A 440 -16.99 1.90 13.31
C TRP A 440 -18.45 1.69 12.93
N PHE A 441 -18.73 1.28 11.69
CA PHE A 441 -20.07 0.96 11.23
C PHE A 441 -20.67 -0.21 12.03
N TRP A 442 -19.90 -1.27 12.23
CA TRP A 442 -20.33 -2.44 12.99
C TRP A 442 -20.55 -2.12 14.47
N ALA A 443 -19.64 -1.35 15.09
CA ALA A 443 -19.77 -0.91 16.47
C ALA A 443 -20.99 0.03 16.68
N TYR A 444 -21.32 0.82 15.66
CA TYR A 444 -22.50 1.67 15.65
C TYR A 444 -23.80 0.84 15.59
N LEU A 445 -23.86 -0.19 14.74
CA LEU A 445 -25.04 -1.05 14.60
C LEU A 445 -25.22 -2.01 15.77
N THR A 446 -24.16 -2.66 16.23
CA THR A 446 -24.27 -3.81 17.15
C THR A 446 -24.01 -3.48 18.61
N TYR A 447 -23.53 -2.27 18.91
CA TYR A 447 -23.07 -1.88 20.25
C TYR A 447 -21.93 -2.76 20.80
N ARG A 448 -21.35 -3.63 19.96
CA ARG A 448 -20.22 -4.49 20.33
C ARG A 448 -18.91 -3.82 19.96
N SER A 449 -17.94 -3.90 20.87
CA SER A 449 -16.54 -3.55 20.60
C SER A 449 -15.91 -4.65 19.74
N GLY A 450 -14.71 -4.39 19.19
CA GLY A 450 -13.88 -5.42 18.56
C GLY A 450 -13.52 -6.55 19.54
N THR A 451 -12.73 -7.52 19.06
CA THR A 451 -12.37 -8.70 19.84
C THR A 451 -11.65 -8.33 21.14
N ARG A 452 -12.26 -8.64 22.29
CA ARG A 452 -11.75 -8.37 23.65
C ARG A 452 -10.81 -9.48 24.10
N LEU A 453 -9.65 -9.57 23.44
CA LEU A 453 -8.66 -10.60 23.72
C LEU A 453 -7.67 -10.14 24.79
N ILE A 454 -7.48 -10.97 25.82
CA ILE A 454 -6.36 -10.88 26.76
C ILE A 454 -5.22 -11.73 26.19
N THR A 455 -4.14 -11.08 25.77
CA THR A 455 -2.96 -11.73 25.18
C THR A 455 -1.73 -11.47 26.05
N GLY A 456 -0.87 -12.47 26.22
CA GLY A 456 0.25 -12.44 27.19
C GLY A 456 -0.20 -13.02 28.54
N GLY A 457 0.26 -14.23 28.87
CA GLY A 457 -0.26 -15.00 29.99
C GLY A 457 0.16 -14.46 31.37
N ALA A 458 -0.71 -14.66 32.37
CA ALA A 458 -0.48 -14.37 33.79
C ALA A 458 0.80 -15.02 34.37
N GLY A 459 1.35 -16.04 33.69
CA GLY A 459 2.59 -16.71 34.09
C GLY A 459 3.86 -15.86 33.94
N SER A 460 3.89 -14.85 33.06
CA SER A 460 5.07 -13.99 32.89
C SER A 460 5.25 -13.05 34.09
N GLN A 461 4.15 -12.47 34.59
CA GLN A 461 4.19 -11.59 35.76
C GLN A 461 4.45 -12.35 37.06
N LYS A 462 3.92 -13.58 37.21
CA LYS A 462 4.20 -14.41 38.39
C LYS A 462 5.66 -14.85 38.45
N THR A 463 6.28 -15.10 37.29
CA THR A 463 7.71 -15.47 37.18
C THR A 463 8.61 -14.25 37.41
N GLU A 464 8.26 -13.08 36.88
CA GLU A 464 9.00 -11.83 37.11
C GLU A 464 8.89 -11.33 38.57
N GLN A 465 7.70 -11.41 39.18
CA GLN A 465 7.52 -11.09 40.61
C GLN A 465 8.26 -12.09 41.50
N MET A 466 8.25 -13.39 41.18
CA MET A 466 8.97 -14.40 41.95
C MET A 466 10.49 -14.21 41.86
N HIS A 467 11.03 -13.87 40.68
CA HIS A 467 12.45 -13.54 40.53
C HIS A 467 12.86 -12.22 41.19
N ALA A 468 11.99 -11.20 41.19
CA ALA A 468 12.25 -9.94 41.90
C ALA A 468 12.23 -10.13 43.43
N THR A 469 11.35 -10.99 43.94
CA THR A 469 11.26 -11.32 45.37
C THR A 469 12.47 -12.15 45.82
N ASP A 470 12.91 -13.11 45.01
CA ASP A 470 14.15 -13.88 45.23
C ASP A 470 15.41 -12.99 45.21
N ALA A 471 15.47 -12.01 44.32
CA ALA A 471 16.59 -11.07 44.22
C ALA A 471 16.68 -10.15 45.44
N LEU A 472 15.54 -9.67 45.94
CA LEU A 472 15.46 -8.86 47.17
C LEU A 472 15.81 -9.68 48.42
N GLN A 473 15.38 -10.95 48.50
CA GLN A 473 15.76 -11.83 49.61
C GLN A 473 17.25 -12.18 49.62
N ARG A 474 17.89 -12.32 48.44
CA ARG A 474 19.35 -12.54 48.36
C ARG A 474 20.17 -11.29 48.68
N GLN A 475 19.65 -10.09 48.43
CA GLN A 475 20.30 -8.84 48.80
C GLN A 475 20.13 -8.46 50.28
N GLY A 476 19.12 -9.00 50.97
CA GLY A 476 18.95 -8.82 52.43
C GLY A 476 19.66 -9.86 53.30
N ALA A 477 20.27 -10.89 52.69
CA ALA A 477 20.94 -12.00 53.37
C ALA A 477 22.48 -11.97 53.21
N ALA A 478 23.04 -10.90 52.62
CA ALA A 478 24.45 -10.59 52.55
C ALA A 478 24.71 -9.24 53.22
#